data_AF-A0A354V001-F1
#
_entry.id   AF-A0A354V001-F1
#
_cell.length_a   1.000
_cell.length_b   1.000
_cell.length_c   1.000
_cell.angle_alpha   90.00
_cell.angle_beta   90.00
_cell.angle_gamma   90.00
#
_symmetry.space_group_name_H-M   'P 1'
#
loop_
_entity.id
_entity.type
_entity.pdbx_description
1 polymer ?
#
loop_
_entity_poly.entity_id
_entity_poly.type
_entity_poly.pdbx_seq_one_letter_code
_entity_poly.pdbx_strand_id
1 'polypeptide(L)' 'MRQPITFKAPVRIGHTFKAIVEITDLNPRRKGVTLRTGYLVKEDVVIDGEAVVMVPTRD' A
#
# COMPACT_ATOMS: atom_id res chain seq x y z
N MET A 1 5.00 8.57 -10.23
CA MET A 1 4.20 7.99 -9.14
C MET A 1 5.12 7.78 -7.95
N ARG A 2 4.74 8.22 -6.75
CA ARG A 2 5.55 8.12 -5.52
C ARG A 2 4.68 7.49 -4.45
N GLN A 3 5.17 6.42 -3.82
CA GLN A 3 4.56 5.79 -2.65
C GLN A 3 5.46 6.09 -1.45
N PRO A 4 5.15 7.11 -0.62
CA PRO A 4 5.84 7.27 0.66
C PRO A 4 5.59 6.04 1.52
N ILE A 5 6.67 5.49 2.10
CA ILE A 5 6.61 4.38 3.05
C ILE A 5 7.47 4.70 4.28
N THR A 6 7.08 4.10 5.40
CA THR A 6 7.82 4.13 6.66
C THR A 6 8.13 2.69 7.08
N PHE A 7 9.41 2.42 7.34
CA PHE A 7 9.83 1.17 7.97
C PHE A 7 9.55 1.26 9.47
N LYS A 8 8.69 0.36 9.96
CA LYS A 8 8.32 0.25 11.38
C LYS A 8 9.20 -0.76 12.12
N ALA A 9 9.77 -1.73 11.40
CA ALA A 9 10.67 -2.74 11.95
C ALA A 9 11.69 -3.25 10.91
N PRO A 10 12.81 -3.88 11.34
CA PRO A 10 13.81 -4.41 10.42
C PRO A 10 13.27 -5.58 9.58
N VAL A 11 13.49 -5.51 8.26
CA VAL A 11 13.23 -6.62 7.32
C VAL A 11 14.56 -7.30 6.99
N ARG A 12 14.56 -8.64 6.94
CA ARG A 12 15.77 -9.44 6.69
C ARG A 12 15.61 -10.29 5.44
N ILE A 13 16.73 -10.66 4.82
CA ILE A 13 16.76 -11.59 3.68
C ILE A 13 16.10 -12.90 4.11
N GLY A 14 15.25 -13.44 3.24
CA GLY A 14 14.46 -14.66 3.51
C GLY A 14 13.12 -14.40 4.21
N HIS A 15 12.81 -13.16 4.62
CA HIS A 15 11.45 -12.83 5.05
C HIS A 15 10.48 -12.86 3.86
N THR A 16 9.37 -13.55 4.03
CA THR A 16 8.17 -13.37 3.21
C THR A 16 7.20 -12.47 3.95
N PHE A 17 6.70 -11.44 3.26
CA PHE A 17 5.68 -10.55 3.82
C PHE A 17 4.33 -10.75 3.13
N LYS A 18 3.26 -10.48 3.88
CA LYS A 18 1.90 -10.33 3.35
C LYS A 18 1.62 -8.85 3.16
N ALA A 19 1.26 -8.45 1.94
CA ALA A 19 0.76 -7.11 1.68
C ALA A 19 -0.76 -7.07 1.92
N ILE A 20 -1.21 -6.07 2.66
CA ILE A 20 -2.63 -5.73 2.83
C ILE A 20 -2.80 -4.29 2.38
N VAL A 21 -3.84 -4.06 1.59
CA VAL A 21 -4.11 -2.75 1.00
C VAL A 21 -5.56 -2.39 1.25
N GLU A 22 -5.78 -1.15 1.65
CA GLU A 22 -7.10 -0.58 1.91
C GLU A 22 -7.30 0.65 1.02
N ILE A 23 -8.47 0.75 0.39
CA ILE A 23 -8.86 1.96 -0.36
C ILE A 23 -9.29 3.01 0.65
N THR A 24 -8.60 4.15 0.67
CA THR A 24 -8.91 5.26 1.60
C THR A 24 -9.57 6.44 0.91
N ASP A 25 -9.38 6.61 -0.40
CA ASP A 25 -10.04 7.67 -1.18
C ASP A 25 -10.20 7.27 -2.65
N LEU A 26 -11.25 7.78 -3.29
CA LEU A 26 -11.52 7.62 -4.72
C LEU A 26 -11.59 9.00 -5.39
N ASN A 27 -10.85 9.18 -6.47
CA ASN A 27 -10.90 10.35 -7.34
C ASN A 27 -11.39 9.96 -8.75
N PRO A 28 -12.73 9.90 -8.98
CA PRO A 28 -13.27 9.48 -10.27
C PRO A 28 -12.85 10.39 -11.43
N ARG A 29 -12.74 11.71 -11.18
CA ARG A 29 -12.36 12.71 -12.20
C ARG A 29 -10.96 12.45 -12.75
N ARG A 30 -10.04 12.01 -11.90
CA ARG A 30 -8.65 11.71 -12.26
C ARG A 30 -8.39 10.21 -12.44
N LYS A 31 -9.44 9.38 -12.34
CA LYS A 31 -9.36 7.91 -12.33
C LYS A 31 -8.34 7.38 -11.31
N GLY A 32 -8.19 8.09 -10.19
CA GLY A 32 -7.21 7.81 -9.16
C GLY A 32 -7.82 7.15 -7.93
N VAL A 33 -7.05 6.31 -7.26
CA VAL A 33 -7.40 5.69 -5.97
C VAL A 33 -6.25 5.89 -5.02
N THR A 34 -6.54 6.39 -3.82
CA THR A 34 -5.57 6.45 -2.72
C THR A 34 -5.69 5.17 -1.89
N LEU A 35 -4.54 4.56 -1.63
CA LEU A 35 -4.38 3.28 -0.98
C LEU A 35 -3.53 3.45 0.27
N ARG A 36 -4.02 2.97 1.41
CA ARG A 36 -3.14 2.65 2.53
C ARG A 36 -2.53 1.27 2.29
N THR A 37 -1.21 1.17 2.38
CA THR A 37 -0.48 -0.08 2.18
C THR A 37 0.20 -0.49 3.49
N GLY A 38 -0.07 -1.72 3.92
CA GLY A 38 0.58 -2.34 5.07
C GLY A 38 1.26 -3.63 4.65
N TYR A 39 2.45 -3.86 5.16
CA TYR A 39 3.19 -5.10 4.91
C TYR A 39 3.50 -5.77 6.24
N LEU A 40 3.11 -7.04 6.37
CA LEU A 40 3.26 -7.81 7.58
C LEU A 40 4.28 -8.92 7.39
N VAL A 41 5.17 -9.12 8.36
CA VAL A 41 5.97 -10.35 8.48
C VAL A 41 5.42 -11.09 9.68
N LYS A 42 4.87 -12.29 9.46
CA LYS A 42 4.01 -12.97 10.45
C LYS A 42 2.81 -12.08 10.82
N GLU A 43 2.78 -11.55 12.04
CA GLU A 43 1.70 -10.72 12.58
C GLU A 43 2.11 -9.25 12.76
N ASP A 44 3.40 -8.94 12.56
CA ASP A 44 3.94 -7.60 12.78
C ASP A 44 3.90 -6.76 11.51
N VAL A 45 3.36 -5.54 11.60
CA VAL A 45 3.44 -4.54 10.53
C VAL A 45 4.88 -4.01 10.47
N VAL A 46 5.60 -4.37 9.42
CA VAL A 46 7.00 -3.97 9.23
C VAL A 46 7.15 -2.72 8.36
N ILE A 47 6.18 -2.48 7.47
CA ILE A 47 6.16 -1.31 6.58
C ILE A 47 4.72 -0.80 6.51
N ASP A 48 4.56 0.50 6.64
CA ASP A 48 3.30 1.23 6.47
C ASP A 48 3.49 2.32 5.41
N GLY A 49 2.53 2.50 4.53
CA GLY A 49 2.69 3.37 3.36
C GLY A 49 1.38 3.86 2.78
N GLU A 50 1.52 4.80 1.84
CA GLU A 50 0.40 5.35 1.08
C GLU A 50 0.77 5.43 -0.39
N ALA A 51 -0.12 4.98 -1.27
CA ALA A 51 0.06 5.03 -2.72
C ALA A 51 -1.15 5.64 -3.40
N VAL A 52 -0.91 6.35 -4.51
CA VAL A 52 -1.97 6.75 -5.43
C VAL A 52 -1.78 6.02 -6.76
N VAL A 53 -2.79 5.26 -7.17
CA VAL A 53 -2.77 4.48 -8.42
C VAL A 53 -3.89 4.92 -9.34
N MET A 54 -3.70 4.75 -10.66
CA MET A 54 -4.79 4.91 -11.61
C MET A 54 -5.53 3.58 -11.80
N VAL A 55 -6.84 3.64 -11.92
CA VAL A 55 -7.69 2.46 -12.11
C VAL A 55 -8.58 2.59 -13.34
N PRO A 56 -8.93 1.48 -14.00
CA PRO A 56 -9.94 1.52 -15.05
C PRO A 56 -11.31 1.92 -14.48
N THR A 57 -12.06 2.68 -15.26
CA THR A 57 -13.48 2.96 -15.00
C THR A 57 -14.31 1.83 -15.59
N ARG A 58 -15.39 1.42 -14.92
CA ARG A 58 -16.38 0.54 -15.56
C ARG A 58 -17.12 1.35 -16.64
N ASP A 59 -17.28 0.75 -17.81
CA ASP A 59 -18.20 1.24 -18.86
C ASP A 59 -19.65 1.07 -18.41
#